data_AF-A0A6V8NKM2-F1
#
_entry.id   AF-A0A6V8NKM2-F1
#
_cell.length_a   1.000
_cell.length_b   1.000
_cell.length_c   1.000
_cell.angle_alpha   90.00
_cell.angle_beta   90.00
_cell.angle_gamma   90.00
#
_symmetry.space_group_name_H-M   'P 1'
#
loop_
_entity.id
_entity.type
_entity.pdbx_description
1 polymer ?
#
loop_
_entity_poly.entity_id
_entity_poly.type
_entity_poly.pdbx_seq_one_letter_code
_entity_poly.pdbx_strand_id
1 'polypeptide(L)'
;RIKCTLANWTGVAYKIPRTELDKCKARNDLKQSGVYFLFGTSDQTGDNVVYIGQAGARKNGEGILYRLQEHKRNPDKDYWTEAVVFTTSNNSVGPTEIGYLENRFCNLVMESNRYIVKNGNDPTSGNITEEKESELEEFIDYAKIVMGTFGHRIFEPLTVNKEYNDPSSKPSENKELLLRLRRKST
;
A
#
# COMPACT_ATOMS: atom_id res chain seq x y z
N ARG A 1 6.68 -18.92 2.12
CA ARG A 1 6.95 -17.57 2.68
C ARG A 1 8.16 -16.98 1.96
N ILE A 2 8.13 -15.70 1.62
CA ILE A 2 9.25 -15.00 0.95
C ILE A 2 9.65 -13.80 1.81
N LYS A 3 10.96 -13.62 2.05
CA LYS A 3 11.53 -12.44 2.74
C LYS A 3 12.21 -11.57 1.68
N CYS A 4 12.01 -10.26 1.76
CA CYS A 4 12.72 -9.29 0.94
C CYS A 4 13.36 -8.21 1.83
N THR A 5 14.58 -7.82 1.48
CA THR A 5 15.36 -6.73 2.08
C THR A 5 16.14 -6.06 0.97
N LEU A 6 16.34 -4.76 1.03
CA LEU A 6 17.15 -4.00 0.07
C LEU A 6 18.47 -3.59 0.73
N ALA A 7 19.53 -3.44 -0.06
CA ALA A 7 20.81 -2.97 0.45
C ALA A 7 20.66 -1.56 1.03
N ASN A 8 21.23 -1.33 2.21
CA ASN A 8 21.17 -0.05 2.96
C ASN A 8 19.76 0.39 3.40
N TRP A 9 18.73 -0.44 3.23
CA TRP A 9 17.39 -0.20 3.75
C TRP A 9 17.17 -1.05 5.01
N THR A 10 16.75 -0.41 6.11
CA THR A 10 16.43 -1.11 7.37
C THR A 10 15.07 -1.81 7.34
N GLY A 11 14.28 -1.56 6.29
CA GLY A 11 13.00 -2.21 6.09
C GLY A 11 13.12 -3.68 5.71
N VAL A 12 12.18 -4.45 6.23
CA VAL A 12 12.05 -5.88 5.99
C VAL A 12 10.62 -6.16 5.57
N ALA A 13 10.48 -6.81 4.42
CA ALA A 13 9.18 -7.22 3.91
C ALA A 13 9.02 -8.74 3.91
N TYR A 14 7.80 -9.20 4.19
CA TYR A 14 7.44 -10.61 4.18
C TYR A 14 6.17 -10.85 3.38
N LYS A 15 6.22 -11.79 2.45
CA LYS A 15 5.04 -12.37 1.78
C LYS A 15 4.70 -13.71 2.42
N ILE A 16 3.53 -13.80 3.04
CA ILE A 16 3.11 -14.92 3.90
C ILE A 16 1.74 -15.41 3.42
N PRO A 17 1.66 -16.63 2.83
CA PRO A 17 0.38 -17.27 2.58
C PRO A 17 -0.36 -17.54 3.89
N ARG A 18 -1.70 -17.41 3.90
CA ARG A 18 -2.54 -17.61 5.11
C ARG A 18 -2.33 -18.98 5.77
N THR A 19 -2.10 -20.01 4.97
CA THR A 19 -1.83 -21.39 5.41
C THR A 19 -0.50 -21.52 6.15
N GLU A 20 0.47 -20.65 5.87
CA GLU A 20 1.81 -20.68 6.46
C GLU A 20 1.99 -19.76 7.66
N LEU A 21 0.94 -19.04 8.07
CA LEU A 21 1.02 -18.08 9.17
C LEU A 21 1.49 -18.74 10.48
N ASP A 22 1.04 -19.97 10.77
CA ASP A 22 1.44 -20.68 11.99
C ASP A 22 2.93 -21.03 12.05
N LYS A 23 3.57 -21.20 10.88
CA LYS A 23 5.03 -21.43 10.77
C LYS A 23 5.85 -20.18 11.07
N CYS A 24 5.22 -19.02 11.22
CA CYS A 24 5.87 -17.74 11.44
C CYS A 24 6.03 -17.38 12.92
N LYS A 25 5.51 -18.19 13.86
CA LYS A 25 5.62 -17.98 15.32
C LYS A 25 7.05 -17.88 15.85
N ALA A 26 8.00 -18.55 15.21
CA ALA A 26 9.41 -18.52 15.60
C ALA A 26 10.17 -17.25 15.13
N ARG A 27 9.56 -16.36 14.34
CA ARG A 27 10.23 -15.17 13.78
C ARG A 27 10.10 -13.98 14.73
N ASN A 28 11.23 -13.47 15.21
CA ASN A 28 11.23 -12.29 16.08
C ASN A 28 10.91 -10.99 15.32
N ASP A 29 11.29 -10.88 14.05
CA ASP A 29 10.97 -9.69 13.23
C ASP A 29 9.44 -9.44 13.13
N LEU A 30 8.62 -10.50 13.06
CA LEU A 30 7.16 -10.38 12.97
C LEU A 30 6.48 -10.06 14.32
N LYS A 31 7.26 -10.03 15.40
CA LYS A 31 6.81 -9.61 16.74
C LYS A 31 6.99 -8.11 16.97
N GLN A 32 7.64 -7.43 16.04
CA GLN A 32 7.88 -5.99 16.09
C GLN A 32 6.67 -5.21 15.57
N SER A 33 6.78 -3.89 15.64
CA SER A 33 5.81 -2.97 15.05
C SER A 33 5.91 -2.95 13.51
N GLY A 34 4.82 -2.66 12.84
CA GLY A 34 4.81 -2.43 11.41
C GLY A 34 3.41 -2.36 10.81
N VAL A 35 3.36 -2.40 9.49
CA VAL A 35 2.13 -2.38 8.70
C VAL A 35 2.01 -3.66 7.88
N TYR A 36 0.78 -4.07 7.60
CA TYR A 36 0.50 -5.27 6.82
C TYR A 36 -0.68 -5.05 5.88
N PHE A 37 -0.67 -5.82 4.81
CA PHE A 37 -1.65 -5.86 3.75
C PHE A 37 -2.21 -7.26 3.69
N LEU A 38 -3.53 -7.41 3.78
CA LEU A 38 -4.23 -8.67 3.58
C LEU A 38 -4.86 -8.64 2.20
N PHE A 39 -4.35 -9.47 1.31
CA PHE A 39 -4.83 -9.62 -0.07
C PHE A 39 -5.81 -10.77 -0.16
N GLY A 40 -6.87 -10.54 -0.92
CA GLY A 40 -7.87 -11.55 -1.25
C GLY A 40 -8.67 -11.16 -2.47
N THR A 41 -9.72 -11.93 -2.73
CA THR A 41 -10.67 -11.69 -3.81
C THR A 41 -12.07 -11.63 -3.24
N SER A 42 -12.92 -10.78 -3.80
CA SER A 42 -14.33 -10.71 -3.45
C SER A 42 -15.07 -11.91 -4.03
N ASP A 43 -15.73 -12.73 -3.21
CA ASP A 43 -16.52 -13.87 -3.70
C ASP A 43 -17.72 -13.45 -4.57
N GLN A 44 -18.18 -12.20 -4.42
CA GLN A 44 -19.34 -11.67 -5.13
C GLN A 44 -18.98 -11.11 -6.51
N THR A 45 -17.84 -10.45 -6.63
CA THR A 45 -17.47 -9.69 -7.84
C THR A 45 -16.23 -10.23 -8.54
N GLY A 46 -15.43 -11.07 -7.85
CA GLY A 46 -14.12 -11.53 -8.34
C GLY A 46 -13.03 -10.45 -8.28
N ASP A 47 -13.35 -9.23 -7.82
CA ASP A 47 -12.39 -8.14 -7.77
C ASP A 47 -11.32 -8.37 -6.69
N ASN A 48 -10.15 -7.80 -6.93
CA ASN A 48 -9.07 -7.83 -5.94
C ASN A 48 -9.41 -6.92 -4.76
N VAL A 49 -9.26 -7.47 -3.56
CA VAL A 49 -9.59 -6.81 -2.30
C VAL A 49 -8.33 -6.71 -1.45
N VAL A 50 -8.19 -5.57 -0.76
CA VAL A 50 -7.11 -5.35 0.19
C VAL A 50 -7.61 -4.75 1.49
N TYR A 51 -7.06 -5.24 2.60
CA TYR A 51 -7.15 -4.59 3.90
C TYR A 51 -5.76 -4.19 4.36
N ILE A 52 -5.61 -2.94 4.77
CA ILE A 52 -4.35 -2.38 5.25
C ILE A 52 -4.50 -2.20 6.76
N GLY A 53 -3.53 -2.67 7.52
CA GLY A 53 -3.59 -2.57 8.97
C GLY A 53 -2.23 -2.30 9.56
N GLN A 54 -2.23 -1.63 10.71
CA GLN A 54 -1.04 -1.50 11.56
C GLN A 54 -1.04 -2.47 12.75
N ALA A 55 0.14 -2.73 13.28
CA ALA A 55 0.32 -3.39 14.57
C ALA A 55 1.56 -2.83 15.27
N GLY A 56 1.40 -2.39 16.52
CA GLY A 56 2.54 -2.03 17.37
C GLY A 56 3.09 -3.23 18.15
N ALA A 57 4.36 -3.17 18.51
CA ALA A 57 4.96 -4.07 19.48
C ALA A 57 4.23 -3.94 20.82
N ARG A 58 3.62 -5.04 21.27
CA ARG A 58 2.85 -5.12 22.53
C ARG A 58 3.71 -5.71 23.64
N LYS A 59 3.30 -5.50 24.90
CA LYS A 59 3.93 -6.12 26.09
C LYS A 59 3.95 -7.66 26.05
N ASN A 60 3.04 -8.27 25.29
CA ASN A 60 3.00 -9.72 25.07
C ASN A 60 4.06 -10.21 24.06
N GLY A 61 4.77 -9.31 23.38
CA GLY A 61 5.85 -9.63 22.46
C GLY A 61 5.39 -10.29 21.16
N GLU A 62 4.15 -10.09 20.70
CA GLU A 62 3.64 -10.76 19.49
C GLU A 62 3.25 -9.82 18.32
N GLY A 63 3.44 -8.50 18.48
CA GLY A 63 3.36 -7.46 17.42
C GLY A 63 2.39 -7.71 16.26
N ILE A 64 2.92 -7.70 15.03
CA ILE A 64 2.16 -7.94 13.78
C ILE A 64 1.59 -9.36 13.72
N LEU A 65 2.38 -10.37 14.11
CA LEU A 65 1.95 -11.76 14.01
C LEU A 65 0.65 -12.04 14.78
N TYR A 66 0.51 -11.45 15.97
CA TYR A 66 -0.72 -11.57 16.76
C TYR A 66 -1.93 -11.00 16.01
N ARG A 67 -1.80 -9.80 15.41
CA ARG A 67 -2.86 -9.18 14.62
C ARG A 67 -3.24 -10.02 13.40
N LEU A 68 -2.26 -10.60 12.70
CA LEU A 68 -2.53 -11.51 11.59
C LEU A 68 -3.28 -12.77 12.04
N GLN A 69 -2.96 -13.32 13.22
CA GLN A 69 -3.67 -14.47 13.77
C GLN A 69 -5.12 -14.12 14.18
N GLU A 70 -5.36 -12.92 14.71
CA GLU A 70 -6.72 -12.43 14.98
C GLU A 70 -7.54 -12.37 13.68
N HIS A 71 -6.98 -11.80 12.61
CA HIS A 71 -7.66 -11.79 11.30
C HIS A 71 -7.85 -13.17 10.70
N LYS A 72 -6.93 -14.12 10.97
CA LYS A 72 -7.09 -15.52 10.52
C LYS A 72 -8.28 -16.22 11.20
N ARG A 73 -8.54 -15.90 12.47
CA ARG A 73 -9.61 -16.49 13.29
C ARG A 73 -10.95 -15.80 13.09
N ASN A 74 -10.97 -14.58 12.53
CA ASN A 74 -12.20 -13.82 12.31
C ASN A 74 -12.92 -14.32 11.04
N PRO A 75 -14.15 -14.86 11.15
CA PRO A 75 -14.93 -15.31 9.99
C PRO A 75 -15.23 -14.20 8.98
N ASP A 76 -15.41 -12.95 9.44
CA ASP A 76 -15.71 -11.81 8.57
C ASP A 76 -14.53 -11.42 7.67
N LYS A 77 -13.36 -11.97 7.96
CA LYS A 77 -12.13 -11.78 7.20
C LYS A 77 -11.64 -13.07 6.57
N ASP A 78 -12.54 -13.98 6.21
CA ASP A 78 -12.13 -15.22 5.56
C ASP A 78 -11.68 -15.04 4.09
N TYR A 79 -11.93 -13.86 3.50
CA TYR A 79 -11.62 -13.56 2.10
C TYR A 79 -10.11 -13.47 1.77
N TRP A 80 -9.25 -13.20 2.76
CA TRP A 80 -7.82 -13.00 2.48
C TRP A 80 -7.09 -14.33 2.39
N THR A 81 -6.20 -14.43 1.42
CA THR A 81 -5.42 -15.63 1.10
C THR A 81 -3.93 -15.41 1.37
N GLU A 82 -3.48 -14.16 1.34
CA GLU A 82 -2.09 -13.78 1.47
C GLU A 82 -1.91 -12.51 2.28
N ALA A 83 -0.84 -12.45 3.08
CA ALA A 83 -0.42 -11.26 3.79
C ALA A 83 0.94 -10.77 3.30
N VAL A 84 1.06 -9.47 3.05
CA VAL A 84 2.37 -8.79 2.90
C VAL A 84 2.59 -7.91 4.13
N VAL A 85 3.73 -8.08 4.79
CA VAL A 85 4.09 -7.35 6.01
C VAL A 85 5.31 -6.50 5.73
N PHE A 86 5.30 -5.26 6.21
CA PHE A 86 6.45 -4.37 6.28
C PHE A 86 6.76 -4.03 7.74
N THR A 87 8.00 -4.25 8.14
CA THR A 87 8.56 -3.92 9.45
C THR A 87 10.00 -3.46 9.27
N THR A 88 10.73 -3.16 10.34
CA THR A 88 12.15 -2.83 10.28
C THR A 88 12.97 -3.87 11.02
N SER A 89 14.25 -4.04 10.68
CA SER A 89 15.11 -5.03 11.37
C SER A 89 15.52 -4.58 12.77
N ASN A 90 15.46 -3.27 13.04
CA ASN A 90 15.92 -2.62 14.26
C ASN A 90 14.77 -2.06 15.12
N ASN A 91 13.51 -2.39 14.82
CA ASN A 91 12.33 -1.89 15.52
C ASN A 91 12.25 -0.35 15.60
N SER A 92 12.73 0.34 14.58
CA SER A 92 12.72 1.81 14.49
C SER A 92 11.35 2.43 14.24
N VAL A 93 10.32 1.63 13.90
CA VAL A 93 8.97 2.12 13.62
C VAL A 93 8.10 2.01 14.88
N GLY A 94 7.80 3.15 15.49
CA GLY A 94 6.92 3.26 16.65
C GLY A 94 5.45 3.43 16.26
N PRO A 95 4.56 3.66 17.25
CA PRO A 95 3.13 3.87 17.04
C PRO A 95 2.80 5.04 16.10
N THR A 96 3.59 6.11 16.14
CA THR A 96 3.39 7.28 15.28
C THR A 96 3.73 6.94 13.83
N GLU A 97 4.88 6.31 13.60
CA GLU A 97 5.35 5.95 12.27
C GLU A 97 4.41 4.94 11.58
N ILE A 98 3.95 3.91 12.30
CA ILE A 98 3.03 2.92 11.72
C ILE A 98 1.65 3.53 11.42
N GLY A 99 1.21 4.54 12.18
CA GLY A 99 -0.02 5.28 11.89
C GLY A 99 0.10 6.15 10.64
N TYR A 100 1.22 6.87 10.50
CA TYR A 100 1.53 7.62 9.28
C TYR A 100 1.60 6.71 8.06
N LEU A 101 2.34 5.60 8.15
CA LEU A 101 2.46 4.62 7.06
C LEU A 101 1.11 4.03 6.68
N GLU A 102 0.26 3.65 7.65
CA GLU A 102 -1.08 3.13 7.37
C GLU A 102 -1.94 4.16 6.61
N ASN A 103 -1.96 5.43 7.05
CA ASN A 103 -2.68 6.50 6.35
C ASN A 103 -2.15 6.68 4.92
N ARG A 104 -0.83 6.84 4.76
CA ARG A 104 -0.22 7.06 3.44
C ARG A 104 -0.44 5.90 2.49
N PHE A 105 -0.28 4.66 2.96
CA PHE A 105 -0.57 3.49 2.13
C PHE A 105 -2.05 3.43 1.76
N CYS A 106 -2.99 3.65 2.69
CA CYS A 106 -4.41 3.71 2.37
C CYS A 106 -4.71 4.73 1.26
N ASN A 107 -4.17 5.94 1.37
CA ASN A 107 -4.36 6.99 0.37
C ASN A 107 -3.80 6.58 -1.00
N LEU A 108 -2.58 6.06 -1.07
CA LEU A 108 -1.98 5.58 -2.31
C LEU A 108 -2.80 4.47 -2.98
N VAL A 109 -3.38 3.55 -2.19
CA VAL A 109 -4.22 2.49 -2.73
C VAL A 109 -5.55 3.04 -3.26
N MET A 110 -6.18 3.96 -2.54
CA MET A 110 -7.40 4.63 -3.00
C MET A 110 -7.16 5.42 -4.29
N GLU A 111 -6.04 6.13 -4.39
CA GLU A 111 -5.63 6.86 -5.60
C GLU A 111 -5.38 5.93 -6.80
N SER A 112 -4.83 4.73 -6.56
CA SER A 112 -4.57 3.75 -7.63
C SER A 112 -5.85 3.19 -8.27
N ASN A 113 -6.93 3.13 -7.48
CA ASN A 113 -8.20 2.50 -7.80
C ASN A 113 -8.09 1.09 -8.42
N ARG A 114 -7.08 0.30 -8.02
CA ARG A 114 -6.87 -1.08 -8.50
C ARG A 114 -7.46 -2.16 -7.60
N TYR A 115 -7.61 -1.87 -6.32
CA TYR A 115 -8.09 -2.81 -5.30
C TYR A 115 -9.22 -2.17 -4.52
N ILE A 116 -10.21 -2.98 -4.15
CA ILE A 116 -11.26 -2.55 -3.22
C ILE A 116 -10.67 -2.53 -1.80
N VAL A 117 -10.56 -1.35 -1.21
CA VAL A 117 -10.07 -1.17 0.16
C VAL A 117 -11.18 -1.51 1.15
N LYS A 118 -10.93 -2.46 2.06
CA LYS A 118 -11.90 -2.89 3.11
C LYS A 118 -11.75 -2.15 4.44
N ASN A 119 -10.85 -1.18 4.52
CA ASN A 119 -10.71 -0.37 5.72
C ASN A 119 -11.99 0.45 5.95
N GLY A 120 -12.65 0.25 7.08
CA GLY A 120 -13.89 0.95 7.42
C GLY A 120 -13.69 2.39 7.94
N ASN A 121 -12.46 2.74 8.34
CA ASN A 121 -12.10 4.05 8.87
C ASN A 121 -10.90 4.62 8.10
N ASP A 122 -10.89 5.94 7.93
CA ASP A 122 -9.74 6.70 7.44
C ASP A 122 -8.66 6.74 8.55
N PRO A 123 -7.46 6.17 8.34
CA PRO A 123 -6.42 6.19 9.34
C PRO A 123 -5.96 7.62 9.62
N THR A 124 -5.72 8.01 10.87
CA THR A 124 -5.23 9.35 11.18
C THR A 124 -3.74 9.45 10.88
N SER A 125 -3.31 10.49 10.13
CA SER A 125 -1.90 10.69 9.74
C SER A 125 -0.95 10.94 10.93
N GLY A 126 -1.48 11.25 12.11
CA GLY A 126 -0.69 11.63 13.28
C GLY A 126 0.05 12.97 13.07
N ASN A 127 0.73 13.44 14.12
CA ASN A 127 1.63 14.59 14.02
C ASN A 127 3.06 14.07 13.99
N ILE A 128 3.79 14.37 12.91
CA ILE A 128 5.16 13.93 12.67
C ILE A 128 6.04 15.13 12.28
N THR A 129 7.34 15.08 12.57
CA THR A 129 8.27 16.13 12.13
C THR A 129 8.62 15.96 10.66
N GLU A 130 9.04 17.04 10.01
CA GLU A 130 9.42 17.04 8.59
C GLU A 130 10.56 16.03 8.29
N GLU A 131 11.55 15.93 9.19
CA GLU A 131 12.67 15.00 9.02
C GLU A 131 12.19 13.55 9.03
N LYS A 132 11.26 13.23 9.94
CA LYS A 132 10.72 11.87 10.07
C LYS A 132 9.76 11.56 8.91
N GLU A 133 8.96 12.52 8.46
CA GLU A 133 8.15 12.38 7.26
C GLU A 133 9.01 12.06 6.04
N SER A 134 10.13 12.76 5.84
CA SER A 134 11.04 12.47 4.73
C SER A 134 11.62 11.05 4.80
N GLU A 135 11.98 10.55 5.99
CA GLU A 135 12.43 9.16 6.17
C GLU A 135 11.32 8.14 5.84
N LEU A 136 10.06 8.44 6.21
CA LEU A 136 8.93 7.54 5.98
C LEU A 136 8.49 7.52 4.50
N GLU A 137 8.56 8.63 3.79
CA GLU A 137 8.28 8.65 2.35
C GLU A 137 9.35 7.86 1.58
N GLU A 138 10.63 7.94 1.97
CA GLU A 138 11.67 7.07 1.40
C GLU A 138 11.38 5.58 1.67
N PHE A 139 10.94 5.26 2.89
CA PHE A 139 10.49 3.91 3.24
C PHE A 139 9.33 3.43 2.36
N ILE A 140 8.35 4.30 2.09
CA ILE A 140 7.21 4.02 1.23
C ILE A 140 7.65 3.73 -0.20
N ASP A 141 8.62 4.47 -0.74
CA ASP A 141 9.11 4.24 -2.10
C ASP A 141 9.80 2.88 -2.25
N TYR A 142 10.62 2.48 -1.27
CA TYR A 142 11.15 1.11 -1.23
C TYR A 142 10.03 0.07 -1.08
N ALA A 143 9.03 0.34 -0.25
CA ALA A 143 7.89 -0.56 -0.07
C ALA A 143 7.10 -0.76 -1.38
N LYS A 144 6.92 0.29 -2.19
CA LYS A 144 6.28 0.19 -3.52
C LYS A 144 7.05 -0.77 -4.44
N ILE A 145 8.38 -0.64 -4.50
CA ILE A 145 9.23 -1.53 -5.31
C ILE A 145 9.04 -2.98 -4.85
N VAL A 146 9.16 -3.23 -3.55
CA VAL A 146 9.04 -4.58 -2.98
C VAL A 146 7.64 -5.16 -3.21
N MET A 147 6.59 -4.35 -3.06
CA MET A 147 5.22 -4.78 -3.34
C MET A 147 5.05 -5.23 -4.80
N GLY A 148 5.63 -4.48 -5.75
CA GLY A 148 5.70 -4.86 -7.16
C GLY A 148 6.45 -6.18 -7.38
N THR A 149 7.58 -6.40 -6.69
CA THR A 149 8.31 -7.68 -6.77
C THR A 149 7.53 -8.86 -6.22
N PHE A 150 6.63 -8.63 -5.27
CA PHE A 150 5.71 -9.64 -4.76
C PHE A 150 4.52 -9.91 -5.69
N GLY A 151 4.41 -9.16 -6.79
CA GLY A 151 3.36 -9.32 -7.81
C GLY A 151 2.13 -8.45 -7.57
N HIS A 152 2.17 -7.54 -6.60
CA HIS A 152 1.05 -6.67 -6.26
C HIS A 152 1.32 -5.26 -6.78
N ARG A 153 0.57 -4.82 -7.80
CA ARG A 153 0.69 -3.47 -8.37
C ARG A 153 -0.28 -2.50 -7.71
N ILE A 154 -0.45 -2.62 -6.41
CA ILE A 154 -1.49 -1.93 -5.63
C ILE A 154 -1.31 -0.40 -5.58
N PHE A 155 -0.12 0.11 -5.85
CA PHE A 155 0.18 1.55 -5.84
C PHE A 155 0.30 2.15 -7.24
N GLU A 156 0.18 1.35 -8.29
CA GLU A 156 0.22 1.85 -9.67
C GLU A 156 -1.21 2.21 -10.09
N PRO A 157 -1.50 3.39 -10.64
CA PRO A 157 -2.84 3.66 -11.16
C PRO A 157 -3.20 2.73 -12.31
N LEU A 158 -4.50 2.48 -12.51
CA LEU A 158 -4.99 1.95 -13.78
C LEU A 158 -4.73 3.02 -14.84
N THR A 159 -3.63 2.91 -15.57
CA THR A 159 -3.46 3.67 -16.80
C THR A 159 -4.56 3.21 -17.75
N VAL A 160 -5.66 3.96 -17.81
CA VAL A 160 -6.48 3.96 -19.02
C VAL A 160 -5.51 4.33 -20.10
N ASN A 161 -5.20 3.41 -21.01
CA ASN A 161 -4.50 3.75 -22.23
C ASN A 161 -5.28 4.93 -22.82
N LYS A 162 -4.73 6.15 -22.72
CA LYS A 162 -5.05 7.15 -23.73
C LYS A 162 -4.67 6.44 -25.01
N GLU A 163 -5.68 6.05 -25.78
CA GLU A 163 -5.50 5.58 -27.14
C GLU A 163 -4.43 6.48 -27.75
N TYR A 164 -3.33 5.86 -28.19
CA TYR A 164 -2.39 6.53 -29.07
C TYR A 164 -3.25 7.11 -30.19
N ASN A 165 -3.41 8.44 -30.21
CA ASN A 165 -3.98 9.14 -31.35
C ASN A 165 -3.08 8.82 -32.54
N ASP A 166 -3.47 7.80 -33.28
CA ASP A 166 -2.95 7.52 -34.62
C ASP A 166 -3.16 8.80 -35.46
N PRO A 167 -2.09 9.41 -36.00
CA PRO A 167 -2.19 10.63 -36.78
C PRO A 167 -2.90 10.45 -38.14
N SER A 168 -3.61 9.34 -38.39
CA SER A 168 -4.27 9.03 -39.66
C SER A 168 -5.78 9.29 -39.71
N SER A 169 -6.44 9.64 -38.60
CA SER A 169 -7.88 9.94 -38.63
C SER A 169 -8.16 11.43 -38.89
N LYS A 170 -8.82 11.70 -40.02
CA LYS A 170 -9.13 13.03 -40.55
C LYS A 170 -9.91 13.89 -39.54
N PRO A 171 -9.64 15.21 -39.44
CA PRO A 171 -10.36 16.08 -38.52
C PRO A 171 -11.77 16.36 -39.06
N SER A 172 -12.80 15.89 -38.34
CA SER A 172 -14.15 16.41 -38.49
C SER A 172 -14.22 17.78 -37.82
N GLU A 173 -14.70 18.76 -38.59
CA GLU A 173 -14.77 20.17 -38.27
C GLU A 173 -15.54 20.50 -36.97
N ASN A 174 -15.12 21.65 -36.41
CA ASN A 174 -15.96 22.66 -35.74
C ASN A 174 -16.05 22.67 -34.20
N LYS A 175 -15.11 23.41 -33.57
CA LYS A 175 -15.48 24.60 -32.80
C LYS A 175 -14.30 25.56 -32.66
N GLU A 176 -14.44 26.72 -33.31
CA GLU A 176 -13.56 27.89 -33.20
C GLU A 176 -13.15 28.20 -31.75
N LEU A 177 -11.85 28.21 -31.49
CA LEU A 177 -11.25 28.96 -30.39
C LEU A 177 -10.60 30.21 -31.02
N LEU A 178 -11.43 31.21 -31.29
CA LEU A 178 -11.01 32.50 -31.84
C LEU A 178 -10.28 33.31 -30.77
N LEU A 179 -8.96 33.15 -30.68
CA LEU A 179 -8.10 33.98 -29.84
C LEU A 179 -7.75 35.29 -30.59
N ARG A 180 -8.41 36.41 -30.25
CA ARG A 180 -8.08 37.72 -30.82
C ARG A 180 -7.04 38.44 -29.98
N LEU A 181 -5.81 38.57 -30.51
CA LEU A 181 -4.79 39.49 -30.01
C LEU A 181 -4.95 40.86 -30.67
N ARG A 182 -5.38 41.87 -29.90
CA ARG A 182 -5.49 43.26 -30.34
C ARG A 182 -4.15 43.96 -30.12
N ARG A 183 -3.40 44.27 -31.17
CA ARG A 183 -2.29 45.23 -31.10
C ARG A 183 -2.83 46.65 -31.27
N LYS A 184 -2.64 47.50 -30.26
CA LYS A 184 -2.70 48.95 -30.43
C LYS A 184 -1.42 49.38 -31.15
N SER A 185 -1.55 50.17 -32.20
CA SER A 185 -0.44 51.01 -32.65
C SER A 185 -0.95 52.42 -32.92
N THR A 186 -0.12 53.34 -32.47
CA THR A 186 -0.17 54.81 -32.46
C THR A 186 -0.34 55.40 -33.85
#